data_AF-A0A7C5CN13-F1
#
_entry.id   AF-A0A7C5CN13-F1
#
_cell.length_a   1.000
_cell.length_b   1.000
_cell.length_c   1.000
_cell.angle_alpha   90.00
_cell.angle_beta   90.00
_cell.angle_gamma   90.00
#
_symmetry.space_group_name_H-M   'P 1'
#
loop_
_entity.id
_entity.type
_entity.pdbx_description
1 polymer ?
#
loop_
_entity_poly.entity_id
_entity_poly.type
_entity_poly.pdbx_seq_one_letter_code
_entity_poly.pdbx_strand_id
1 'polypeptide(L)'
;MGMMPHTRQNNWKAELTVIGPYALVLYNSLKLEEPANPERSLVKLSVEGDVLKISFESKDFNALRASIMSYLKWIYVSEKILNEIA
;
A
#
# COMPACT_ATOMS: atom_id res chain seq x y z
N MET A 1 4.70 -37.83 21.12
CA MET A 1 4.71 -37.25 19.76
C MET A 1 3.87 -35.98 19.83
N GLY A 2 4.50 -34.84 20.12
CA GLY A 2 3.79 -33.58 20.38
C GLY A 2 3.34 -32.94 19.09
N MET A 3 2.03 -32.74 18.92
CA MET A 3 1.50 -31.88 17.86
C MET A 3 1.96 -30.45 18.12
N MET A 4 2.82 -29.91 17.26
CA MET A 4 3.04 -28.47 17.19
C MET A 4 1.72 -27.81 16.75
N PRO A 5 1.25 -26.75 17.40
CA PRO A 5 0.12 -26.01 16.89
C PRO A 5 0.54 -25.42 15.55
N HIS A 6 -0.18 -25.78 14.48
CA HIS A 6 -0.13 -25.03 13.24
C HIS A 6 -0.56 -23.60 13.56
N THR A 7 0.40 -22.71 13.83
CA THR A 7 0.16 -21.27 13.87
C THR A 7 -0.46 -20.94 12.53
N ARG A 8 -1.77 -20.66 12.51
CA ARG A 8 -2.43 -20.05 11.36
C ARG A 8 -1.57 -18.87 10.98
N GLN A 9 -0.99 -18.91 9.79
CA GLN A 9 -0.22 -17.79 9.28
C GLN A 9 -1.23 -16.65 9.10
N ASN A 10 -1.26 -15.73 10.06
CA ASN A 10 -2.18 -14.61 10.03
C ASN A 10 -1.73 -13.69 8.88
N ASN A 11 -2.45 -13.74 7.77
CA ASN A 11 -2.30 -12.77 6.71
C ASN A 11 -3.05 -11.50 7.15
N TRP A 12 -2.30 -10.49 7.55
CA TRP A 12 -2.82 -9.17 7.83
C TRP A 12 -3.14 -8.46 6.53
N LYS A 13 -4.28 -7.79 6.47
CA LYS A 13 -4.74 -7.06 5.30
C LYS A 13 -5.17 -5.65 5.68
N ALA A 14 -4.94 -4.71 4.78
CA ALA A 14 -5.43 -3.34 4.91
C ALA A 14 -5.75 -2.79 3.52
N GLU A 15 -6.64 -1.80 3.47
CA GLU A 15 -6.96 -1.07 2.26
C GLU A 15 -6.93 0.43 2.54
N LEU A 16 -6.39 1.19 1.58
CA LEU A 16 -6.46 2.65 1.54
C LEU A 16 -7.16 3.05 0.25
N THR A 17 -8.04 4.03 0.37
CA THR A 17 -8.74 4.64 -0.77
C THR A 17 -8.45 6.13 -0.77
N VAL A 18 -7.90 6.63 -1.87
CA VAL A 18 -7.69 8.06 -2.12
C VAL A 18 -8.67 8.49 -3.20
N ILE A 19 -9.44 9.54 -2.93
CA ILE A 19 -10.44 10.09 -3.86
C ILE A 19 -10.00 11.49 -4.25
N GLY A 20 -9.83 11.74 -5.54
CA GLY A 20 -9.50 13.06 -6.05
C GLY A 20 -9.12 13.07 -7.53
N PRO A 21 -9.10 14.28 -8.14
CA PRO A 21 -8.91 14.44 -9.59
C PRO A 21 -7.53 14.00 -10.09
N TYR A 22 -6.58 13.77 -9.18
CA TYR A 22 -5.22 13.34 -9.49
C TYR A 22 -4.97 11.85 -9.20
N ALA A 23 -6.02 11.03 -9.02
CA ALA A 23 -5.88 9.61 -8.70
C ALA A 23 -5.00 8.85 -9.71
N LEU A 24 -5.12 9.13 -11.01
CA LEU A 24 -4.29 8.53 -12.04
C LEU A 24 -2.81 8.95 -11.94
N VAL A 25 -2.55 10.22 -11.59
CA VAL A 25 -1.18 10.72 -11.40
C VAL A 25 -0.55 10.05 -10.19
N LEU A 26 -1.26 10.01 -9.05
CA LEU A 26 -0.81 9.31 -7.84
C LEU A 26 -0.55 7.83 -8.10
N TYR A 27 -1.43 7.14 -8.83
CA TYR A 27 -1.23 5.75 -9.22
C TYR A 27 0.08 5.56 -9.99
N ASN A 28 0.32 6.37 -11.02
CA ASN A 28 1.51 6.26 -11.85
C ASN A 28 2.79 6.57 -11.07
N SER A 29 2.75 7.54 -10.14
CA SER A 29 3.88 7.86 -9.26
C SER A 29 4.17 6.73 -8.29
N LEU A 30 3.16 6.23 -7.58
CA LEU A 30 3.32 5.20 -6.56
C LEU A 30 3.67 3.82 -7.15
N LYS A 31 3.30 3.55 -8.40
CA LYS A 31 3.68 2.33 -9.10
C LYS A 31 5.19 2.23 -9.30
N LEU A 32 5.92 3.35 -9.33
CA LEU A 32 7.39 3.35 -9.44
C LEU A 32 8.07 2.85 -8.17
N GLU A 33 7.38 2.93 -7.03
CA GLU A 33 7.88 2.54 -5.72
C GLU A 33 7.70 1.02 -5.45
N GLU A 34 7.68 0.19 -6.51
CA GLU A 34 7.47 -1.25 -6.41
C GLU A 34 8.35 -1.85 -5.30
N PRO A 35 7.76 -2.65 -4.39
CA PRO A 35 8.48 -3.10 -3.22
C PRO A 35 9.66 -3.98 -3.63
N ALA A 36 10.86 -3.59 -3.20
CA ALA A 36 12.11 -4.33 -3.42
C ALA A 36 12.12 -5.76 -2.83
N ASN A 37 11.08 -6.18 -2.10
CA ASN A 37 10.97 -7.51 -1.53
C ASN A 37 9.49 -7.99 -1.40
N PRO A 38 8.95 -8.68 -2.43
CA PRO A 38 7.55 -9.15 -2.44
C PRO A 38 7.27 -10.31 -1.48
N GLU A 39 8.28 -10.92 -0.85
CA GLU A 39 8.07 -12.09 0.01
C GLU A 39 7.45 -11.75 1.38
N ARG A 40 7.57 -10.51 1.84
CA ARG A 40 7.11 -10.07 3.17
C ARG A 40 5.82 -9.26 3.15
N SER A 41 5.62 -8.44 2.12
CA SER A 41 4.45 -7.56 2.02
C SER A 41 4.12 -7.37 0.54
N LEU A 42 2.88 -7.68 0.19
CA LEU A 42 2.33 -7.50 -1.15
C LEU A 42 1.46 -6.24 -1.15
N VAL A 43 1.80 -5.30 -2.02
CA VAL A 43 0.99 -4.10 -2.25
C VAL A 43 0.45 -4.14 -3.67
N LYS A 44 -0.85 -3.93 -3.82
CA LYS A 44 -1.53 -3.84 -5.11
C LYS A 44 -2.15 -2.46 -5.24
N LEU A 45 -1.94 -1.86 -6.40
CA LEU A 45 -2.52 -0.56 -6.77
C LEU A 45 -3.56 -0.78 -7.87
N SER A 46 -4.68 -0.09 -7.78
CA SER A 46 -5.62 0.05 -8.88
C SER A 46 -6.21 1.45 -8.90
N VAL A 47 -6.61 1.90 -10.08
CA VAL A 47 -7.25 3.20 -10.26
C VAL A 47 -8.48 3.05 -11.14
N GLU A 48 -9.58 3.70 -10.73
CA GLU A 48 -10.86 3.72 -11.42
C GLU A 48 -11.44 5.13 -11.34
N GLY A 49 -11.40 5.88 -12.45
CA GLY A 49 -11.75 7.30 -12.46
C GLY A 49 -10.90 8.10 -11.47
N ASP A 50 -11.55 8.83 -10.58
CA ASP A 50 -10.93 9.66 -9.53
C ASP A 50 -10.65 8.87 -8.23
N VAL A 51 -10.64 7.53 -8.30
CA VAL A 51 -10.46 6.67 -7.13
C VAL A 51 -9.21 5.81 -7.29
N LEU A 52 -8.21 6.04 -6.44
CA LEU A 52 -7.04 5.17 -6.28
C LEU A 52 -7.26 4.25 -5.08
N LYS A 53 -7.16 2.94 -5.31
CA LYS A 53 -7.21 1.90 -4.28
C LYS A 53 -5.83 1.27 -4.09
N ILE A 54 -5.47 1.07 -2.84
CA ILE A 54 -4.21 0.45 -2.42
C ILE A 54 -4.53 -0.69 -1.45
N SER A 55 -4.24 -1.92 -1.85
CA SER A 55 -4.44 -3.10 -1.01
C SER A 55 -3.10 -3.61 -0.50
N PHE A 56 -3.02 -3.88 0.80
CA PHE A 56 -1.85 -4.40 1.48
C PHE A 56 -2.13 -5.80 2.01
N GLU A 57 -1.20 -6.73 1.84
CA GLU A 57 -1.23 -8.05 2.46
C GLU A 57 0.15 -8.39 3.02
N SER A 58 0.23 -8.79 4.29
CA SER A 58 1.50 -9.19 4.91
C SER A 58 1.31 -10.29 5.95
N LYS A 59 2.34 -11.13 6.09
CA LYS A 59 2.41 -12.18 7.13
C LYS A 59 2.81 -11.64 8.50
N ASP A 60 3.31 -10.40 8.57
CA ASP A 60 3.78 -9.73 9.78
C ASP A 60 3.11 -8.36 9.90
N PHE A 61 2.53 -8.08 11.06
CA PHE A 61 1.90 -6.80 11.36
C PHE A 61 2.88 -5.62 11.25
N ASN A 62 4.14 -5.80 11.67
CA ASN A 62 5.16 -4.75 11.56
C ASN A 62 5.50 -4.45 10.10
N ALA A 63 5.57 -5.47 9.26
CA ALA A 63 5.77 -5.31 7.83
C ALA A 63 4.56 -4.61 7.17
N LEU A 64 3.32 -4.98 7.56
CA LEU A 64 2.12 -4.27 7.13
C LEU A 64 2.17 -2.79 7.51
N ARG A 65 2.46 -2.49 8.78
CA ARG A 65 2.56 -1.13 9.30
C ARG A 65 3.62 -0.34 8.54
N ALA A 66 4.79 -0.93 8.29
CA ALA A 66 5.85 -0.28 7.53
C ALA A 66 5.40 0.06 6.10
N SER A 67 4.76 -0.88 5.39
CA SER A 67 4.24 -0.64 4.05
C SER A 67 3.19 0.47 4.02
N ILE A 68 2.19 0.42 4.91
CA ILE A 68 1.16 1.47 5.02
C ILE A 68 1.82 2.85 5.25
N MET A 69 2.78 2.92 6.17
CA MET A 69 3.46 4.18 6.50
C MET A 69 4.30 4.72 5.35
N SER A 70 4.92 3.88 4.54
CA SER A 70 5.64 4.32 3.33
C SER A 70 4.68 4.92 2.31
N TYR A 71 3.58 4.23 2.01
CA TYR A 71 2.59 4.73 1.04
C TYR A 71 1.91 6.03 1.50
N LEU A 72 1.57 6.16 2.78
CA LEU A 72 1.03 7.42 3.31
C LEU A 72 2.01 8.59 3.15
N LYS A 73 3.31 8.37 3.37
CA LYS A 73 4.32 9.42 3.18
C LYS A 73 4.44 9.82 1.72
N TRP A 74 4.47 8.85 0.81
CA TRP A 74 4.54 9.13 -0.61
C TRP A 74 3.30 9.88 -1.11
N ILE A 75 2.11 9.44 -0.73
CA ILE A 75 0.85 10.15 -1.04
C ILE A 75 0.91 11.58 -0.52
N TYR A 76 1.28 11.78 0.74
CA TYR A 76 1.39 13.12 1.33
C TYR A 76 2.33 14.03 0.55
N VAL A 77 3.52 13.54 0.18
CA VAL A 77 4.49 14.32 -0.60
C VAL A 77 3.96 14.61 -2.00
N SER A 78 3.37 13.62 -2.67
CA SER A 78 2.80 13.79 -4.01
C SER A 78 1.65 14.79 -4.02
N GLU A 79 0.73 14.72 -3.05
CA GLU A 79 -0.36 15.69 -2.91
C GLU A 79 0.17 17.10 -2.61
N LYS A 80 1.21 17.23 -1.79
CA LYS A 80 1.87 18.52 -1.56
C LYS A 80 2.45 19.10 -2.84
N ILE A 81 3.14 18.29 -3.66
CA ILE A 81 3.69 18.74 -4.95
C ILE A 81 2.56 19.15 -5.89
N LEU A 82 1.50 18.33 -6.01
CA LEU A 82 0.36 18.61 -6.89
C LEU A 82 -0.31 19.94 -6.53
N ASN A 83 -0.48 20.24 -5.24
CA ASN A 83 -1.08 21.50 -4.78
C ASN A 83 -0.21 22.74 -5.06
N GLU A 84 1.09 22.58 -5.37
CA GLU A 84 1.98 23.69 -5.71
C GLU A 84 2.05 23.93 -7.23
N ILE A 85 1.67 22.95 -8.06
CA ILE A 85 1.84 23.00 -9.52
C ILE A 85 0.53 22.97 -10.31
N ALA A 86 -0.60 22.70 -9.66
CA ALA A 86 -1.92 22.59 -10.27
C ALA A 86 -2.91 23.58 -9.65
#